data_AF-A0A3S1NCP1-F1
#
_entry.id   AF-A0A3S1NCP1-F1
#
_cell.length_a   1.000
_cell.length_b   1.000
_cell.length_c   1.000
_cell.angle_alpha   90.00
_cell.angle_beta   90.00
_cell.angle_gamma   90.00
#
_symmetry.space_group_name_H-M   'P 1'
#
loop_
_entity.id
_entity.type
_entity.pdbx_description
1 polymer ?
#
loop_
_entity_poly.entity_id
_entity_poly.type
_entity_poly.pdbx_seq_one_letter_code
_entity_poly.pdbx_strand_id
1 'polypeptide(L)'
;MTIPTTMSLNLDRRTLLKAIGLAALGGVAACNSVTVPTGEGAGVSSSATTTLSTIRTSAGLPTLTPDTQLEQAALQQAGYMASRARMSHTTGWGKDFASRMKGNGVHGAAGENIAEGRFDQQKLFDIWMHSD
;
A
#
# COMPACT_ATOMS: atom_id res chain seq x y z
N MET A 1 -30.41 49.73 45.76
CA MET A 1 -29.31 49.51 44.80
C MET A 1 -29.01 48.01 44.81
N THR A 2 -29.18 47.35 43.67
CA THR A 2 -29.29 45.90 43.49
C THR A 2 -27.95 45.18 43.51
N ILE A 3 -27.87 44.02 44.18
CA ILE A 3 -26.72 43.09 44.12
C ILE A 3 -26.97 42.10 42.95
N PRO A 4 -26.01 41.84 42.05
CA PRO A 4 -26.19 40.86 40.99
C PRO A 4 -26.07 39.43 41.53
N THR A 5 -27.04 38.59 41.19
CA THR A 5 -27.02 37.14 41.47
C THR A 5 -26.13 36.45 40.42
N THR A 6 -25.09 35.75 40.85
CA THR A 6 -24.25 34.93 39.97
C THR A 6 -25.00 33.64 39.60
N MET A 7 -25.17 33.40 38.30
CA MET A 7 -25.71 32.14 37.77
C MET A 7 -24.66 31.02 37.95
N SER A 8 -24.91 30.08 38.87
CA SER A 8 -24.16 28.81 38.93
C SER A 8 -24.75 27.82 37.94
N LEU A 9 -23.96 27.44 36.94
CA LEU A 9 -24.26 26.30 36.06
C LEU A 9 -24.00 24.99 36.85
N ASN A 10 -25.06 24.38 37.37
CA ASN A 10 -25.00 23.02 37.92
C ASN A 10 -24.96 22.00 36.77
N LEU A 11 -23.78 21.77 36.21
CA LEU A 11 -23.57 20.63 35.31
C LEU A 11 -23.46 19.35 36.12
N ASP A 12 -24.46 18.49 35.99
CA ASP A 12 -24.53 17.22 36.70
C ASP A 12 -23.41 16.27 36.22
N ARG A 13 -22.65 15.73 37.18
CA ARG A 13 -21.45 14.90 36.96
C ARG A 13 -21.75 13.70 36.06
N ARG A 14 -22.97 13.17 36.16
CA ARG A 14 -23.45 12.05 35.33
C ARG A 14 -23.60 12.45 33.87
N THR A 15 -24.02 13.67 33.60
CA THR A 15 -24.20 14.22 32.26
C THR A 15 -22.85 14.50 31.61
N LEU A 16 -21.89 15.00 32.39
CA LEU A 16 -20.51 15.19 31.95
C LEU A 16 -19.82 13.87 31.61
N LEU A 17 -19.97 12.83 32.45
CA LEU A 17 -19.38 11.52 32.21
C LEU A 17 -19.99 10.80 30.99
N LYS A 18 -21.30 10.95 30.75
CA LYS A 18 -21.96 10.42 29.55
C LYS A 18 -21.48 11.11 28.27
N ALA A 19 -21.30 12.43 28.31
CA ALA A 19 -20.79 13.20 27.17
C ALA A 19 -19.35 12.79 26.81
N ILE A 20 -18.49 12.58 27.81
CA ILE A 20 -17.11 12.09 27.61
C ILE A 20 -17.11 10.67 27.05
N GLY A 21 -17.98 9.79 27.55
CA GLY A 21 -18.11 8.41 27.06
C GLY A 21 -18.51 8.32 25.58
N LEU A 22 -19.50 9.12 25.14
CA LEU A 22 -19.89 9.17 23.72
C LEU A 22 -18.80 9.76 22.82
N ALA A 23 -18.04 10.76 23.30
CA ALA A 23 -16.92 11.34 22.54
C ALA A 23 -15.77 10.33 22.35
N ALA A 24 -15.50 9.48 23.35
CA ALA A 24 -14.46 8.47 23.28
C ALA A 24 -14.77 7.34 22.28
N LEU A 25 -16.05 6.99 22.08
CA LEU A 25 -16.49 5.96 21.13
C LEU A 25 -16.49 6.44 19.66
N GLY A 26 -16.53 7.76 19.41
CA GLY A 26 -16.47 8.32 18.06
C GLY A 26 -15.07 8.43 17.46
N GLY A 27 -14.02 8.43 18.30
CA GLY A 27 -12.64 8.65 17.85
C GLY A 27 -11.95 7.46 17.17
N VAL A 28 -12.51 6.25 17.29
CA VAL A 28 -11.84 5.01 16.85
C VAL A 28 -12.23 4.57 15.42
N ALA A 29 -13.20 5.24 14.79
CA ALA A 29 -13.67 4.88 13.45
C ALA A 29 -12.82 5.43 12.28
N ALA A 30 -11.82 6.28 12.56
CA ALA A 30 -11.07 6.98 11.52
C ALA A 30 -9.75 6.31 11.06
N CYS A 31 -9.33 5.19 11.68
CA CYS A 31 -8.00 4.63 11.41
C CYS A 31 -7.91 3.60 10.28
N ASN A 32 -9.01 3.20 9.63
CA ASN A 32 -9.00 2.05 8.71
C ASN A 32 -8.93 2.38 7.21
N SER A 33 -8.92 3.64 6.79
CA SER A 33 -8.85 4.01 5.38
C SER A 33 -7.55 4.73 5.03
N VAL A 34 -6.40 4.07 5.28
CA VAL A 34 -5.16 4.47 4.62
C VAL A 34 -5.19 3.86 3.22
N THR A 35 -5.83 4.56 2.29
CA THR A 35 -5.58 4.36 0.86
C THR A 35 -4.15 4.77 0.61
N VAL A 36 -3.25 3.79 0.52
CA VAL A 36 -1.89 4.03 0.00
C VAL A 36 -2.10 4.45 -1.46
N PRO A 37 -1.71 5.66 -1.86
CA PRO A 37 -1.79 6.07 -3.25
C PRO A 37 -1.02 5.04 -4.08
N THR A 38 -1.64 4.50 -5.12
CA THR A 38 -0.88 3.86 -6.20
C THR A 38 0.07 4.92 -6.74
N GLY A 39 1.39 4.70 -6.64
CA GLY A 39 2.40 5.67 -7.09
C GLY A 39 2.27 5.98 -8.59
N GLU A 40 3.06 6.94 -9.10
CA GLU A 40 3.06 7.38 -10.51
C GLU A 40 3.29 6.27 -11.57
N GLY A 41 3.41 5.00 -11.18
CA GLY A 41 3.61 3.83 -12.04
C GLY A 41 2.35 3.12 -12.55
N ALA A 42 1.13 3.61 -12.29
CA ALA A 42 -0.08 2.91 -12.73
C ALA A 42 -0.19 2.81 -14.26
N GLY A 43 -0.38 1.60 -14.79
CA GLY A 43 -0.45 1.31 -16.23
C GLY A 43 0.91 1.15 -16.93
N VAL A 44 2.01 1.30 -16.18
CA VAL A 44 3.38 1.24 -16.71
C VAL A 44 3.79 -0.21 -17.02
N SER A 45 3.08 -1.23 -16.54
CA SER A 45 3.40 -2.64 -16.85
C SER A 45 3.51 -2.90 -18.36
N SER A 46 2.75 -2.16 -19.17
CA SER A 46 2.80 -2.22 -20.63
C SER A 46 4.17 -1.84 -21.20
N SER A 47 4.90 -0.87 -20.61
CA SER A 47 6.20 -0.39 -21.12
C SER A 47 7.31 -1.43 -21.00
N ALA A 48 7.18 -2.38 -20.07
CA ALA A 48 8.12 -3.46 -19.82
C ALA A 48 7.93 -4.69 -20.73
N THR A 49 6.76 -4.82 -21.36
CA THR A 49 6.36 -6.02 -22.11
C THR A 49 7.33 -6.36 -23.23
N THR A 50 7.78 -5.36 -24.01
CA THR A 50 8.71 -5.59 -25.12
C THR A 50 10.06 -6.11 -24.62
N THR A 51 10.64 -5.48 -23.60
CA THR A 51 11.92 -5.92 -23.02
C THR A 51 11.82 -7.33 -22.46
N LEU A 52 10.76 -7.61 -21.68
CA LEU A 52 10.53 -8.93 -21.09
C LEU A 52 10.27 -10.01 -22.15
N SER A 53 9.54 -9.68 -23.22
CA SER A 53 9.31 -10.57 -24.37
C SER A 53 10.64 -10.95 -25.03
N THR A 54 11.52 -9.98 -25.29
CA THR A 54 12.85 -10.25 -25.88
C THR A 54 13.70 -11.16 -24.98
N ILE A 55 13.74 -10.88 -23.67
CA ILE A 55 14.48 -11.72 -22.70
C ILE A 55 13.95 -13.16 -22.68
N ARG A 56 12.63 -13.33 -22.71
CA ARG A 56 12.02 -14.67 -22.63
C ARG A 56 12.20 -15.46 -23.92
N THR A 57 11.97 -14.81 -25.05
CA THR A 57 12.09 -15.46 -26.37
C THR A 57 13.54 -15.83 -26.69
N SER A 58 14.54 -15.04 -26.27
CA SER A 58 15.95 -15.43 -26.41
C SER A 58 16.32 -16.67 -25.58
N ALA A 59 15.59 -16.95 -24.50
CA ALA A 59 15.69 -18.15 -23.69
C ALA A 59 14.77 -19.30 -24.15
N GLY A 60 14.07 -19.16 -25.29
CA GLY A 60 13.13 -20.18 -25.78
C GLY A 60 11.83 -20.29 -24.97
N LEU A 61 11.50 -19.29 -24.15
CA LEU A 61 10.31 -19.24 -23.32
C LEU A 61 9.17 -18.44 -24.00
N PRO A 62 7.90 -18.80 -23.78
CA PRO A 62 6.75 -18.06 -24.33
C PRO A 62 6.66 -16.66 -23.72
N THR A 63 6.12 -15.71 -24.46
CA THR A 63 5.88 -14.34 -23.99
C THR A 63 4.87 -14.31 -22.84
N LEU A 64 4.94 -13.27 -22.00
CA LEU A 64 3.94 -13.00 -20.96
C LEU A 64 3.06 -11.83 -21.38
N THR A 65 1.84 -11.80 -20.86
CA THR A 65 0.88 -10.71 -21.07
C THR A 65 0.74 -9.92 -19.77
N PRO A 66 0.66 -8.57 -19.83
CA PRO A 66 0.33 -7.76 -18.66
C PRO A 66 -1.01 -8.18 -18.04
N ASP A 67 -1.08 -8.16 -16.71
CA ASP A 67 -2.27 -8.49 -15.94
C ASP A 67 -2.55 -7.36 -14.93
N THR A 68 -3.78 -6.87 -14.92
CA THR A 68 -4.14 -5.71 -14.11
C THR A 68 -4.17 -6.00 -12.61
N GLN A 69 -4.47 -7.24 -12.18
CA GLN A 69 -4.43 -7.62 -10.77
C GLN A 69 -2.99 -7.72 -10.26
N LEU A 70 -2.09 -8.28 -11.08
CA LEU A 70 -0.65 -8.30 -10.78
C LEU A 70 -0.08 -6.87 -10.73
N GLU A 71 -0.50 -5.98 -11.64
CA GLU A 71 -0.09 -4.58 -11.62
C GLU A 71 -0.53 -3.86 -10.34
N GLN A 72 -1.78 -4.03 -9.91
CA GLN A 72 -2.25 -3.45 -8.65
C GLN A 72 -1.44 -3.95 -7.45
N ALA A 73 -1.15 -5.25 -7.40
CA ALA A 73 -0.33 -5.82 -6.35
C ALA A 73 1.12 -5.28 -6.38
N ALA A 74 1.72 -5.12 -7.56
CA ALA A 74 3.05 -4.55 -7.72
C ALA A 74 3.11 -3.07 -7.26
N LEU A 75 2.11 -2.26 -7.63
CA LEU A 75 2.00 -0.87 -7.18
C LEU A 75 1.85 -0.76 -5.67
N GLN A 76 1.06 -1.64 -5.07
CA GLN A 76 0.91 -1.70 -3.62
C GLN A 76 2.25 -2.01 -2.93
N GLN A 77 3.02 -2.97 -3.46
CA GLN A 77 4.35 -3.28 -2.93
C GLN A 77 5.33 -2.11 -3.09
N ALA A 78 5.36 -1.46 -4.27
CA ALA A 78 6.20 -0.29 -4.50
C ALA A 78 5.86 0.84 -3.51
N GLY A 79 4.57 1.11 -3.28
CA GLY A 79 4.12 2.06 -2.27
C GLY A 79 4.54 1.68 -0.85
N TYR A 80 4.49 0.39 -0.49
CA TYR A 80 4.97 -0.08 0.81
C TYR A 80 6.48 0.11 1.00
N MET A 81 7.29 -0.22 -0.02
CA MET A 81 8.75 -0.02 0.02
C MET A 81 9.09 1.47 0.13
N ALA A 82 8.43 2.32 -0.67
CA ALA A 82 8.60 3.76 -0.64
C ALA A 82 8.24 4.36 0.73
N SER A 83 7.09 3.98 1.30
CA SER A 83 6.63 4.49 2.61
C SER A 83 7.57 4.15 3.77
N ARG A 84 8.43 3.14 3.61
CA ARG A 84 9.36 2.66 4.65
C ARG A 84 10.82 2.90 4.31
N ALA A 85 11.11 3.51 3.16
CA ALA A 85 12.45 3.67 2.61
C ALA A 85 13.28 2.38 2.71
N ARG A 86 12.66 1.24 2.35
CA ARG A 86 13.26 -0.08 2.49
C ARG A 86 12.77 -1.06 1.43
N MET A 87 13.68 -1.57 0.60
CA MET A 87 13.42 -2.71 -0.29
C MET A 87 13.31 -4.02 0.50
N SER A 88 12.12 -4.60 0.54
CA SER A 88 11.87 -5.90 1.18
C SER A 88 10.54 -6.50 0.74
N HIS A 89 10.51 -7.81 0.45
CA HIS A 89 9.27 -8.54 0.12
C HIS A 89 8.23 -8.53 1.25
N THR A 90 8.68 -8.39 2.51
CA THR A 90 7.79 -8.24 3.67
C THR A 90 8.06 -6.91 4.34
N THR A 91 7.10 -6.02 4.24
CA THR A 91 7.25 -4.65 4.74
C THR A 91 6.59 -4.45 6.10
N GLY A 92 5.87 -5.43 6.64
CA GLY A 92 5.28 -5.39 7.97
C GLY A 92 4.26 -6.50 8.19
N TRP A 93 3.62 -6.51 9.35
CA TRP A 93 2.59 -7.50 9.67
C TRP A 93 1.43 -7.46 8.66
N GLY A 94 1.09 -8.63 8.09
CA GLY A 94 0.07 -8.76 7.04
C GLY A 94 0.43 -8.14 5.68
N LYS A 95 1.68 -7.67 5.51
CA LYS A 95 2.18 -7.05 4.28
C LYS A 95 3.34 -7.84 3.66
N ASP A 96 3.18 -9.16 3.67
CA ASP A 96 4.00 -10.10 2.91
C ASP A 96 3.42 -10.35 1.51
N PHE A 97 4.19 -11.05 0.68
CA PHE A 97 3.83 -11.38 -0.69
C PHE A 97 2.50 -12.16 -0.80
N ALA A 98 2.34 -13.23 0.00
CA ALA A 98 1.16 -14.09 -0.08
C ALA A 98 -0.12 -13.36 0.33
N SER A 99 -0.06 -12.58 1.42
CA SER A 99 -1.16 -11.74 1.90
C SER A 99 -1.58 -10.72 0.84
N ARG A 100 -0.61 -10.13 0.15
CA ARG A 100 -0.85 -9.17 -0.93
C ARG A 100 -1.46 -9.81 -2.18
N MET A 101 -0.94 -10.95 -2.64
CA MET A 101 -1.53 -11.68 -3.77
C MET A 101 -2.99 -12.05 -3.47
N LYS A 102 -3.24 -12.62 -2.28
CA LYS A 102 -4.59 -12.95 -1.81
C LYS A 102 -5.49 -11.71 -1.74
N GLY A 103 -4.97 -10.61 -1.19
CA GLY A 103 -5.73 -9.36 -1.04
C GLY A 103 -6.11 -8.70 -2.37
N ASN A 104 -5.34 -8.92 -3.43
CA ASN A 104 -5.62 -8.42 -4.79
C ASN A 104 -6.33 -9.45 -5.68
N GLY A 105 -6.71 -10.62 -5.15
CA GLY A 105 -7.41 -11.65 -5.91
C GLY A 105 -6.52 -12.41 -6.91
N VAL A 106 -5.20 -12.39 -6.72
CA VAL A 106 -4.26 -13.16 -7.53
C VAL A 106 -4.21 -14.60 -7.01
N HIS A 107 -4.42 -15.56 -7.91
CA HIS A 107 -4.48 -16.99 -7.59
C HIS A 107 -3.42 -17.78 -8.36
N GLY A 108 -2.97 -18.90 -7.79
CA GLY A 108 -2.00 -19.79 -8.41
C GLY A 108 -0.54 -19.43 -8.09
N ALA A 109 0.38 -20.00 -8.87
CA ALA A 109 1.81 -19.75 -8.71
C ALA A 109 2.15 -18.32 -9.17
N ALA A 110 2.84 -17.59 -8.31
CA ALA A 110 3.29 -16.23 -8.58
C ALA A 110 4.69 -16.01 -7.99
N GLY A 111 5.45 -15.11 -8.60
CA GLY A 111 6.77 -14.70 -8.15
C GLY A 111 6.87 -13.18 -8.16
N GLU A 112 7.86 -12.65 -7.44
CA GLU A 112 8.11 -11.22 -7.34
C GLU A 112 9.60 -10.92 -7.43
N ASN A 113 9.94 -10.01 -8.34
CA ASN A 113 11.24 -9.34 -8.34
C ASN A 113 11.01 -7.88 -7.91
N ILE A 114 11.85 -7.39 -6.99
CA ILE A 114 11.83 -6.00 -6.52
C ILE A 114 13.17 -5.33 -6.81
N ALA A 115 13.15 -4.02 -6.97
CA ALA A 115 14.34 -3.21 -7.06
C ALA A 115 14.04 -1.81 -6.51
N GLU A 116 15.05 -1.16 -5.94
CA GLU A 116 15.02 0.26 -5.59
C GLU A 116 16.29 0.94 -6.08
N GLY A 117 16.20 2.20 -6.51
CA GLY A 117 17.35 2.96 -6.96
C GLY A 117 17.01 3.97 -8.05
N ARG A 118 18.05 4.60 -8.60
CA ARG A 118 17.95 5.57 -9.70
C ARG A 118 18.52 4.95 -10.98
N PHE A 119 17.66 4.26 -11.71
CA PHE A 119 18.01 3.67 -13.00
C PHE A 119 16.78 3.65 -13.91
N ASP A 120 17.02 3.57 -15.22
CA ASP A 120 15.97 3.36 -16.21
C ASP A 120 15.55 1.89 -16.29
N GLN A 121 14.55 1.61 -17.13
CA GLN A 121 14.02 0.26 -17.34
C GLN A 121 15.07 -0.71 -17.91
N GLN A 122 15.97 -0.25 -18.77
CA GLN A 122 16.98 -1.12 -19.37
C GLN A 122 17.96 -1.60 -18.31
N LYS A 123 18.44 -0.67 -17.46
CA LYS A 123 19.35 -1.01 -16.36
C LYS A 123 18.66 -1.83 -15.27
N LEU A 124 17.35 -1.64 -15.04
CA LEU A 124 16.56 -2.49 -14.14
C LEU A 124 16.58 -3.96 -14.58
N PHE A 125 16.26 -4.24 -15.84
CA PHE A 125 16.27 -5.61 -16.36
C PHE A 125 17.68 -6.21 -16.36
N ASP A 126 18.70 -5.42 -16.69
CA ASP A 126 20.09 -5.84 -16.60
C ASP A 126 20.46 -6.31 -15.18
N ILE A 127 20.07 -5.57 -14.14
CA ILE A 127 20.32 -5.96 -12.75
C ILE A 127 19.62 -7.29 -12.41
N TRP A 128 18.35 -7.45 -12.78
CA TRP A 128 17.62 -8.70 -12.50
C TRP A 128 18.20 -9.90 -13.23
N MET A 129 18.66 -9.74 -14.46
CA MET A 129 19.25 -10.85 -15.23
C MET A 129 20.64 -11.27 -14.73
N HIS A 130 21.30 -10.43 -13.92
CA HIS A 130 22.58 -10.71 -13.29
C HIS A 130 22.45 -11.01 -11.78
N SER A 131 21.25 -11.37 -11.33
CA SER A 131 20.96 -11.81 -9.96
C SER A 131 20.49 -13.27 -10.00
N ASP A 132 21.08 -14.12 -9.15
CA ASP A 132 20.71 -15.54 -8.99
C ASP A 132 19.52 -15.74 -8.03
#